data_AF-A0A838R5Y4-F1
#
_entry.id   AF-A0A838R5Y4-F1
#
_cell.length_a   1.000
_cell.length_b   1.000
_cell.length_c   1.000
_cell.angle_alpha   90.00
_cell.angle_beta   90.00
_cell.angle_gamma   90.00
#
_symmetry.space_group_name_H-M   'P 1'
#
loop_
_entity.id
_entity.type
_entity.pdbx_description
1 polymer ?
#
loop_
_entity_poly.entity_id
_entity_poly.type
_entity_poly.pdbx_seq_one_letter_code
_entity_poly.pdbx_strand_id
1 'polypeptide(L)'
;MAPHPCVCHSTPRKGFTLVELLVVIAIIGVLVALLLPAVQAARESARRSTCINNMRQVALALIHHHDAKGRFPHGTYNIMTVAPATPAPYNGRQDRRCWMHDML
;
A
#
# COMPACT_ATOMS: atom_id res chain seq x y z
N MET A 1 -19.28 66.09 -34.81
CA MET A 1 -19.69 64.67 -34.78
C MET A 1 -19.19 63.99 -36.05
N ALA A 2 -18.08 63.26 -35.97
CA ALA A 2 -17.66 62.31 -37.01
C ALA A 2 -17.60 60.92 -36.34
N PRO A 3 -18.11 59.85 -36.97
CA PRO A 3 -18.04 58.50 -36.41
C PRO A 3 -16.61 57.95 -36.52
N HIS A 4 -16.10 57.41 -35.42
CA HIS A 4 -14.83 56.70 -35.40
C HIS A 4 -14.97 55.36 -36.15
N PRO A 5 -14.00 54.96 -37.00
CA PRO A 5 -13.98 53.62 -37.56
C PRO A 5 -13.58 52.61 -36.49
N CYS A 6 -14.47 51.65 -36.18
CA CYS A 6 -14.11 50.47 -35.40
C CYS A 6 -13.23 49.55 -36.27
N VAL A 7 -11.93 49.47 -35.94
CA VAL A 7 -11.01 48.51 -36.55
C VAL A 7 -11.21 47.16 -35.85
N CYS A 8 -11.82 46.20 -36.54
CA CYS A 8 -11.90 44.81 -36.07
C CYS A 8 -10.52 44.15 -36.16
N HIS A 9 -9.80 44.11 -35.05
CA HIS A 9 -8.52 43.40 -34.96
C HIS A 9 -8.76 41.88 -34.90
N SER A 10 -8.97 41.27 -36.06
CA SER A 10 -8.99 39.81 -36.21
C SER A 10 -7.55 39.30 -36.08
N THR A 11 -7.14 38.96 -34.86
CA THR A 11 -5.94 38.13 -34.69
C THR A 11 -6.24 36.78 -35.34
N PRO A 12 -5.44 36.32 -36.33
CA PRO A 12 -5.64 35.00 -36.89
C PRO A 12 -5.40 33.99 -35.77
N ARG A 13 -6.47 33.33 -35.31
CA ARG A 13 -6.34 32.18 -34.43
C ARG A 13 -5.60 31.10 -35.22
N LYS A 14 -4.35 30.83 -34.83
CA LYS A 14 -3.61 29.67 -35.32
C LYS A 14 -4.36 28.42 -34.86
N GLY A 15 -5.18 27.86 -35.75
CA GLY A 15 -5.79 26.56 -35.53
C GLY A 15 -4.68 25.52 -35.51
N PHE A 16 -4.62 24.72 -34.45
CA PHE A 16 -3.74 23.57 -34.37
C PHE A 16 -4.05 22.67 -35.57
N THR A 17 -3.05 22.33 -36.36
CA THR A 17 -3.28 21.40 -37.47
C THR A 17 -3.70 20.06 -36.86
N LEU A 18 -4.68 19.39 -37.47
CA LEU A 18 -5.12 18.05 -37.05
C LEU A 18 -3.94 17.09 -36.88
N VAL A 19 -2.89 17.30 -37.67
CA VAL A 19 -1.61 16.57 -37.66
C VAL A 19 -0.78 16.84 -36.40
N GLU A 20 -0.65 18.09 -35.95
CA GLU A 20 0.06 18.41 -34.70
C GLU A 20 -0.62 17.74 -33.49
N LEU A 21 -1.95 17.65 -33.47
CA LEU A 21 -2.67 16.99 -32.37
C LEU A 21 -2.53 15.46 -32.45
N LEU A 22 -2.56 14.92 -33.67
CA LEU A 22 -2.44 13.49 -33.93
C LEU A 22 -1.07 12.94 -33.54
N VAL A 23 0.03 13.66 -33.82
CA VAL A 23 1.37 13.17 -33.45
C VAL A 23 1.56 13.13 -31.94
N VAL A 24 0.98 14.08 -31.20
CA VAL A 24 1.09 14.15 -29.74
C VAL A 24 0.39 12.95 -29.09
N ILE A 25 -0.84 12.66 -29.50
CA ILE A 25 -1.56 11.48 -28.97
C ILE A 25 -0.86 10.17 -29.36
N ALA A 26 -0.23 10.10 -30.54
CA ALA A 26 0.54 8.95 -30.97
C ALA A 26 1.77 8.72 -30.08
N ILE A 27 2.53 9.77 -29.77
CA ILE A 27 3.70 9.69 -28.89
C ILE A 27 3.27 9.29 -27.46
N ILE A 28 2.22 9.92 -26.90
CA ILE A 28 1.71 9.57 -25.57
C ILE A 28 1.24 8.10 -25.53
N GLY A 29 0.57 7.62 -26.57
CA GLY A 29 0.12 6.24 -26.69
C GLY A 29 1.27 5.23 -26.66
N VAL A 30 2.35 5.50 -27.40
CA VAL A 30 3.57 4.65 -27.39
C VAL A 30 4.23 4.64 -26.02
N LEU A 31 4.36 5.80 -25.37
CA LEU A 31 4.95 5.90 -24.03
C LEU A 31 4.13 5.10 -23.00
N VAL A 32 2.80 5.21 -23.01
CA VAL A 32 1.93 4.47 -22.07
C VAL A 32 1.93 2.97 -22.35
N ALA A 33 1.96 2.55 -23.63
CA ALA A 33 2.01 1.14 -24.01
C ALA A 33 3.24 0.42 -23.45
N LEU A 34 4.39 1.11 -23.40
CA LEU A 34 5.63 0.58 -22.80
C LEU A 34 5.57 0.56 -21.26
N LEU A 35 4.81 1.47 -20.65
CA LEU A 35 4.68 1.58 -19.19
C LEU A 35 3.69 0.56 -18.60
N LEU A 36 2.65 0.18 -19.33
CA LEU A 36 1.59 -0.71 -18.84
C LEU A 36 2.10 -2.07 -18.29
N PRO A 37 2.96 -2.83 -19.00
CA PRO A 37 3.51 -4.09 -18.46
C PRO A 37 4.46 -3.85 -17.27
N ALA A 38 5.20 -2.74 -17.26
CA ALA A 38 6.12 -2.40 -16.18
C ALA A 38 5.40 -2.08 -14.86
N VAL A 39 4.20 -1.49 -14.91
CA VAL A 39 3.40 -1.15 -13.71
C VAL A 39 2.97 -2.39 -12.93
N GLN A 40 2.72 -3.52 -13.60
CA GLN A 40 2.31 -4.76 -12.93
C GLN A 40 3.48 -5.38 -12.16
N ALA A 41 4.67 -5.41 -12.77
CA ALA A 41 5.90 -5.83 -12.10
C ALA A 41 6.23 -4.94 -10.90
N ALA A 42 6.03 -3.62 -11.02
CA ALA A 42 6.22 -2.68 -9.91
C ALA A 42 5.22 -2.91 -8.77
N ARG A 43 3.94 -3.14 -9.08
CA ARG A 43 2.91 -3.43 -8.06
C ARG A 43 3.18 -4.74 -7.33
N GLU A 44 3.60 -5.77 -8.04
CA GLU A 44 3.91 -7.07 -7.41
C GLU A 44 5.17 -6.98 -6.54
N SER A 45 6.21 -6.28 -7.02
CA SER A 45 7.40 -5.96 -6.21
C SER A 45 7.04 -5.15 -4.95
N ALA A 46 6.12 -4.20 -5.05
CA ALA A 46 5.66 -3.41 -3.91
C ALA A 46 4.90 -4.26 -2.89
N ARG A 47 3.99 -5.14 -3.33
CA ARG A 47 3.28 -6.09 -2.43
C ARG A 47 4.25 -7.01 -1.72
N ARG A 48 5.24 -7.54 -2.46
CA ARG A 48 6.31 -8.36 -1.91
C ARG A 48 7.16 -7.60 -0.89
N SER A 49 7.51 -6.34 -1.21
CA SER A 49 8.30 -5.48 -0.32
C SER A 49 7.56 -5.21 1.00
N THR A 50 6.26 -4.91 0.94
CA THR A 50 5.43 -4.75 2.14
C THR A 50 5.36 -6.03 2.96
N CYS A 51 5.12 -7.18 2.34
CA CYS A 51 5.09 -8.48 3.03
C CYS A 51 6.41 -8.78 3.76
N ILE A 52 7.55 -8.59 3.08
CA ILE A 52 8.88 -8.79 3.66
C ILE A 52 9.11 -7.83 4.84
N ASN A 53 8.71 -6.57 4.71
CA ASN A 53 8.87 -5.58 5.77
C ASN A 53 8.01 -5.91 6.99
N ASN A 54 6.77 -6.38 6.80
CA ASN A 54 5.92 -6.83 7.90
C ASN A 54 6.56 -8.01 8.64
N MET A 55 7.08 -9.02 7.92
CA MET A 55 7.79 -10.15 8.54
C MET A 55 9.05 -9.71 9.29
N ARG A 56 9.80 -8.74 8.74
CA ARG A 56 10.96 -8.15 9.45
C ARG A 56 10.54 -7.46 10.74
N GLN A 57 9.44 -6.71 10.74
CA GLN A 57 8.94 -6.04 11.95
C GLN A 57 8.53 -7.05 13.02
N VAL A 58 7.87 -8.16 12.65
CA VAL A 58 7.53 -9.24 13.59
C VAL A 58 8.78 -9.90 14.16
N ALA A 59 9.78 -10.20 13.32
CA ALA A 59 11.04 -10.79 13.76
C ALA A 59 11.80 -9.89 14.74
N LEU A 60 11.86 -8.58 14.47
CA LEU A 60 12.46 -7.61 15.38
C LEU A 60 11.71 -7.56 16.71
N ALA A 61 10.37 -7.54 16.69
CA ALA A 61 9.55 -7.55 17.89
C ALA A 61 9.81 -8.79 18.78
N LEU A 62 10.00 -9.96 18.17
CA LEU A 62 10.34 -11.20 18.87
C LEU A 62 11.71 -11.13 19.55
N ILE A 63 12.72 -10.65 18.85
CA ILE A 63 14.08 -10.51 19.38
C ILE A 63 14.10 -9.49 20.52
N HIS A 64 13.48 -8.33 20.34
CA HIS A 64 13.36 -7.33 21.41
C HIS A 64 12.61 -7.86 22.64
N HIS A 65 11.58 -8.69 22.44
CA HIS A 65 10.87 -9.32 23.55
C HIS A 65 11.75 -10.32 24.30
N HIS A 66 12.52 -11.13 23.57
CA HIS A 66 13.46 -12.07 24.13
C HIS A 66 14.57 -11.36 24.92
N ASP A 67 15.15 -10.28 24.38
CA ASP A 67 16.18 -9.50 25.07
C ASP A 67 15.65 -8.86 26.37
N ALA A 68 14.40 -8.39 26.38
CA ALA A 68 13.81 -7.76 27.55
C ALA A 68 13.29 -8.75 28.61
N LYS A 69 12.76 -9.92 28.21
CA LYS A 69 12.06 -10.86 29.11
C LYS A 69 12.73 -12.23 29.24
N GLY A 70 13.81 -12.47 28.51
CA GLY A 70 14.58 -13.73 28.52
C GLY A 70 13.85 -14.94 27.94
N ARG A 71 12.74 -14.72 27.22
CA ARG A 71 11.91 -15.78 26.64
C ARG A 71 11.12 -15.25 25.45
N PHE A 72 10.84 -16.08 24.45
CA PHE A 72 9.94 -15.72 23.35
C PHE A 72 8.47 -15.69 23.80
N PRO A 73 7.59 -14.91 23.15
CA PRO A 73 6.18 -14.87 23.48
C PRO A 73 5.50 -16.22 23.19
N HIS A 74 4.53 -16.58 24.03
CA HIS A 74 3.77 -17.83 23.92
C HIS A 74 2.90 -17.81 22.64
N GLY A 75 3.13 -18.78 21.76
CA GLY A 75 2.43 -18.89 20.47
C GLY A 75 0.98 -19.35 20.56
N THR A 76 0.58 -19.91 21.70
CA THR A 76 -0.79 -20.24 22.11
C THR A 76 -0.78 -20.40 23.63
N TYR A 77 -1.90 -20.10 24.28
CA TYR A 77 -2.15 -20.66 25.60
C TYR A 77 -3.30 -21.67 25.43
N ASN A 78 -2.97 -22.95 25.51
CA ASN A 78 -3.97 -24.00 25.58
C ASN A 78 -4.09 -24.35 27.07
N ILE A 79 -5.13 -23.87 27.76
CA ILE A 79 -5.53 -24.62 28.94
C ILE A 79 -6.23 -25.86 28.41
N MET A 80 -5.49 -26.96 28.35
CA MET A 80 -6.08 -28.28 28.45
C MET A 80 -5.81 -28.73 29.87
N THR A 81 -6.56 -28.17 30.83
CA THR A 81 -6.61 -28.76 32.17
C THR A 81 -7.58 -29.93 32.15
N VAL A 82 -7.07 -31.12 31.81
CA VAL A 82 -7.54 -32.34 32.47
C VAL A 82 -6.60 -32.59 33.65
N ALA A 83 -6.75 -31.77 34.69
CA ALA A 83 -6.16 -31.99 36.01
C ALA A 83 -6.99 -31.19 37.03
N PRO A 84 -7.75 -31.84 37.93
CA PRO A 84 -8.71 -31.15 38.80
C PRO A 84 -8.08 -30.47 40.02
N ALA A 85 -6.82 -30.01 39.97
CA ALA A 85 -6.10 -29.57 41.18
C ALA A 85 -5.40 -28.20 41.15
N THR A 86 -5.44 -27.42 40.06
CA THR A 86 -4.83 -26.08 40.05
C THR A 86 -5.87 -24.99 39.81
N PRO A 87 -6.14 -24.08 40.78
CA PRO A 87 -6.98 -22.91 40.53
C PRO A 87 -6.29 -22.04 39.47
N ALA A 88 -6.98 -21.80 38.36
CA ALA A 88 -6.46 -20.99 37.27
C ALA A 88 -6.23 -19.55 37.75
N PRO A 89 -5.05 -18.95 37.54
CA PRO A 89 -4.73 -17.59 38.02
C PRO A 89 -5.39 -16.47 37.19
N TYR A 90 -6.31 -16.80 36.28
CA TYR A 90 -6.95 -15.86 35.37
C TYR A 90 -8.47 -16.09 35.36
N ASN A 91 -9.22 -14.99 35.35
CA ASN A 91 -10.66 -14.86 35.63
C ASN A 91 -11.64 -15.54 34.65
N GLY A 92 -11.32 -16.72 34.12
CA GLY A 92 -12.21 -17.47 33.23
C GLY A 92 -12.44 -16.86 31.85
N ARG A 93 -11.83 -15.70 31.52
CA ARG A 93 -11.78 -15.19 30.15
C ARG A 93 -10.56 -15.75 29.43
N GLN A 94 -10.67 -16.99 28.99
CA GLN A 94 -9.72 -17.56 28.05
C GLN A 94 -10.08 -17.12 26.64
N ASP A 95 -9.70 -15.90 26.36
CA ASP A 95 -9.69 -15.31 25.04
C ASP A 95 -8.58 -15.89 24.16
N ARG A 96 -8.85 -17.02 23.47
CA ARG A 96 -7.88 -17.95 22.80
C ARG A 96 -7.05 -17.32 21.68
N ARG A 97 -6.96 -16.00 21.67
CA ARG A 97 -6.18 -15.19 20.74
C ARG A 97 -4.73 -15.22 21.21
N CYS A 98 -3.94 -16.05 20.54
CA CYS A 98 -2.49 -15.88 20.53
C CYS A 98 -2.18 -14.44 20.14
N TRP A 99 -1.12 -13.83 20.68
CA TRP A 99 -0.72 -12.45 20.28
C TRP A 99 -0.54 -12.31 18.76
N MET A 100 -0.22 -13.42 18.09
CA MET A 100 -0.04 -13.52 16.63
C MET A 100 -1.37 -13.43 15.85
N HIS A 101 -2.52 -13.62 16.52
CA HIS A 101 -3.86 -13.59 15.93
C HIS A 101 -4.43 -12.16 15.80
N ASP A 102 -3.82 -11.17 16.47
CA ASP A 102 -4.14 -9.73 16.32
C ASP A 102 -3.21 -9.02 15.30
N MET A 103 -2.21 -9.73 14.75
CA MET A 103 -1.23 -9.17 13.81
C MET A 103 -1.52 -9.45 12.32
N LEU A 104 -2.54 -10.25 12.02
CA LEU A 104 -2.91 -10.74 10.67
C LEU A 104 -4.35 -10.34 10.35
#